data_AF-F5ZDX2-F1
#
_entry.id   AF-F5ZDX2-F1
#
_cell.length_a   1.000
_cell.length_b   1.000
_cell.length_c   1.000
_cell.angle_alpha   90.00
_cell.angle_beta   90.00
_cell.angle_gamma   90.00
#
_symmetry.space_group_name_H-M   'P 1'
#
loop_
_entity.id
_entity.type
_entity.pdbx_description
1 polymer ?
#
loop_
_entity_poly.entity_id
_entity_poly.type
_entity_poly.pdbx_seq_one_letter_code
_entity_poly.pdbx_strand_id
1 'polypeptide(L)'
;MDRNSIYYKQVQLLMQVLPFVAKQECFALKGGTAINLFVREFPRLSVDLYAGEFANMSETDVPLKELVAVRERLVALIHQGLTNSEKGFLLSFKNREPNWGLLNLDDVSELPAIKWKQINLAQMPDEKHKLALDKLKEVLSV
;
A
#
# COMPACT_ATOMS: atom_id res chain seq x y z
N MET A 1 -6.68 13.09 20.98
CA MET A 1 -5.67 12.09 20.56
C MET A 1 -4.41 12.82 20.21
N ASP A 2 -3.26 12.30 20.66
CA ASP A 2 -1.95 12.83 20.27
C ASP A 2 -1.76 12.67 18.76
N ARG A 3 -1.70 13.80 18.04
CA ARG A 3 -1.52 13.82 16.58
C ARG A 3 -0.16 13.30 16.14
N ASN A 4 0.80 13.22 17.06
CA ASN A 4 2.14 12.72 16.82
C ASN A 4 2.26 11.21 17.11
N SER A 5 1.24 10.59 17.69
CA SER A 5 1.25 9.16 17.95
C SER A 5 1.22 8.35 16.64
N ILE A 6 1.98 7.25 16.60
CA ILE A 6 1.99 6.29 15.48
C ILE A 6 0.57 5.84 15.14
N TYR A 7 -0.26 5.62 16.17
CA TYR A 7 -1.66 5.23 16.01
C TYR A 7 -2.48 6.30 15.26
N TYR A 8 -2.32 7.58 15.62
CA TYR A 8 -3.04 8.66 14.93
C TYR A 8 -2.67 8.74 13.45
N LYS A 9 -1.39 8.55 13.11
CA LYS A 9 -0.91 8.59 11.71
C LYS A 9 -1.38 7.39 10.90
N GLN A 10 -1.43 6.20 11.51
CA GLN A 10 -2.04 5.02 10.91
C GLN A 10 -3.53 5.25 10.62
N VAL A 11 -4.26 5.84 11.57
CA VAL A 11 -5.68 6.19 11.40
C VAL A 11 -5.85 7.28 10.33
N GLN A 12 -4.98 8.27 10.25
CA GLN A 12 -5.05 9.33 9.24
C GLN A 12 -4.82 8.78 7.82
N LEU A 13 -3.80 7.94 7.63
CA LEU A 13 -3.57 7.26 6.36
C LEU A 13 -4.76 6.37 6.00
N LEU A 14 -5.32 5.64 6.98
CA LEU A 14 -6.52 4.84 6.78
C LEU A 14 -7.69 5.71 6.31
N MET A 15 -7.94 6.87 6.94
CA MET A 15 -8.99 7.80 6.55
C MET A 15 -8.77 8.42 5.15
N GLN A 16 -7.53 8.51 4.66
CA GLN A 16 -7.23 8.95 3.29
C GLN A 16 -7.49 7.86 2.24
N VAL A 17 -7.24 6.59 2.58
CA VAL A 17 -7.43 5.44 1.67
C VAL A 17 -8.87 4.93 1.69
N LEU A 18 -9.57 5.07 2.83
CA LEU A 18 -10.94 4.59 3.04
C LEU A 18 -11.94 5.06 1.96
N PRO A 19 -11.95 6.32 1.49
CA PRO A 19 -12.86 6.74 0.42
C PRO A 19 -12.65 6.02 -0.92
N PHE A 20 -11.45 5.50 -1.19
CA PHE A 20 -11.17 4.72 -2.40
C PHE A 20 -11.60 3.26 -2.24
N VAL A 21 -11.41 2.71 -1.05
CA VAL A 21 -11.82 1.34 -0.69
C VAL A 21 -13.34 1.24 -0.54
N ALA A 22 -13.98 2.22 0.11
CA ALA A 22 -15.42 2.28 0.34
C ALA A 22 -16.25 2.42 -0.94
N LYS A 23 -15.63 2.86 -2.05
CA LYS A 23 -16.27 2.86 -3.38
C LYS A 23 -16.37 1.47 -4.01
N GLN A 24 -15.75 0.44 -3.41
CA GLN A 24 -15.77 -0.93 -3.91
C GLN A 24 -16.54 -1.80 -2.92
N GLU A 25 -17.72 -2.26 -3.32
CA GLU A 25 -18.63 -3.07 -2.47
C GLU A 25 -17.96 -4.36 -1.98
N CYS A 26 -17.03 -4.92 -2.76
CA CYS A 26 -16.31 -6.15 -2.43
C CYS A 26 -15.37 -6.07 -1.21
N PHE A 27 -14.99 -4.86 -0.76
CA PHE A 27 -14.14 -4.69 0.42
C PHE A 27 -14.93 -4.48 1.72
N ALA A 28 -16.28 -4.48 1.65
CA ALA A 28 -17.13 -4.53 2.83
C ALA A 28 -17.12 -5.95 3.45
N LEU A 29 -15.96 -6.36 3.97
CA LEU A 29 -15.80 -7.57 4.77
C LEU A 29 -16.20 -7.25 6.22
N LYS A 30 -16.98 -8.11 6.88
CA LYS A 30 -17.56 -7.84 8.22
C LYS A 30 -16.54 -7.25 9.18
N GLY A 31 -16.96 -6.20 9.89
CA GLY A 31 -16.13 -5.23 10.63
C GLY A 31 -15.26 -5.71 11.79
N GLY A 32 -15.07 -7.03 11.99
CA GLY A 32 -14.08 -7.56 12.93
C GLY A 32 -12.75 -7.96 12.28
N THR A 33 -12.77 -8.38 11.01
CA THR A 33 -11.63 -9.03 10.36
C THR A 33 -11.01 -8.20 9.23
N ALA A 34 -11.71 -7.18 8.73
CA ALA A 34 -11.14 -6.24 7.77
C ALA A 34 -9.92 -5.50 8.33
N ILE A 35 -9.83 -5.34 9.67
CA ILE A 35 -8.65 -4.76 10.32
C ILE A 35 -7.40 -5.64 10.17
N ASN A 36 -7.55 -6.97 10.07
CA ASN A 36 -6.43 -7.91 9.88
C ASN A 36 -5.81 -7.82 8.48
N LEU A 37 -6.55 -7.30 7.49
CA LEU A 37 -6.04 -7.05 6.12
C LEU A 37 -4.95 -5.97 6.08
N PHE A 38 -4.86 -5.13 7.12
CA PHE A 38 -3.90 -4.04 7.21
C PHE A 38 -2.77 -4.32 8.23
N VAL A 39 -2.90 -5.36 9.04
CA VAL A 39 -1.91 -5.76 10.06
C VAL A 39 -0.92 -6.81 9.52
N ARG A 40 -1.30 -7.57 8.48
CA ARG A 40 -0.42 -8.54 7.81
C ARG A 40 0.06 -7.97 6.47
N GLU A 41 1.30 -8.30 6.06
CA GLU A 41 1.76 -8.00 4.70
C GLU A 41 0.76 -8.58 3.70
N PHE A 42 0.19 -7.75 2.82
CA PHE A 42 -0.78 -8.16 1.80
C PHE A 42 -0.22 -9.36 1.03
N PRO A 43 -0.71 -10.59 1.27
CA PRO A 43 -0.24 -11.73 0.51
C PRO A 43 -0.71 -11.53 -0.94
N ARG A 44 0.04 -12.09 -1.89
CA ARG A 44 -0.50 -12.20 -3.25
C ARG A 44 -1.79 -13.02 -3.16
N LEU A 45 -2.90 -12.45 -3.62
CA LEU A 45 -4.20 -13.13 -3.66
C LEU A 45 -4.09 -14.31 -4.64
N SER A 46 -3.91 -15.52 -4.10
CA SER A 46 -3.92 -16.77 -4.87
C SER A 46 -5.27 -17.46 -4.74
N VAL A 47 -5.56 -18.39 -5.66
CA VAL A 47 -6.79 -19.19 -5.62
C VAL A 47 -6.91 -19.94 -4.29
N ASP A 48 -5.82 -20.57 -3.84
CA ASP A 48 -5.79 -21.36 -2.62
C ASP A 48 -5.99 -20.50 -1.37
N LEU A 49 -5.35 -19.33 -1.33
CA LEU A 49 -5.50 -18.38 -0.22
C LEU A 49 -6.93 -17.82 -0.16
N TYR A 50 -7.50 -17.50 -1.33
CA TYR A 50 -8.88 -17.02 -1.42
C TYR A 50 -9.87 -18.07 -0.91
N ALA A 51 -9.74 -19.31 -1.38
CA ALA A 51 -10.63 -20.40 -0.98
C ALA A 51 -10.49 -20.77 0.51
N GLY A 52 -9.26 -20.79 1.03
CA GLY A 52 -8.99 -21.22 2.41
C GLY A 52 -9.32 -20.16 3.47
N GLU A 53 -9.06 -18.88 3.17
CA GLU A 53 -9.12 -17.83 4.18
C GLU A 53 -10.25 -16.83 3.95
N PHE A 54 -10.67 -16.56 2.70
CA PHE A 54 -11.49 -15.39 2.39
C PHE A 54 -12.91 -15.69 1.89
N ALA A 55 -13.14 -16.83 1.23
CA ALA A 55 -14.42 -17.15 0.57
C ALA A 55 -15.65 -17.10 1.51
N ASN A 56 -15.45 -17.29 2.82
CA ASN A 56 -16.54 -17.30 3.81
C ASN A 56 -16.57 -16.05 4.73
N MET A 57 -15.76 -15.03 4.42
CA MET A 57 -15.63 -13.83 5.28
C MET A 57 -16.52 -12.67 4.88
N SER A 58 -17.08 -12.69 3.67
CA SER A 58 -17.95 -11.64 3.13
C SER A 58 -19.43 -11.92 3.42
N GLU A 59 -20.22 -10.87 3.59
CA GLU A 59 -21.68 -10.98 3.69
C GLU A 59 -22.33 -11.42 2.37
N THR A 60 -21.67 -11.11 1.26
CA THR A 60 -22.07 -11.46 -0.10
C THR A 60 -20.92 -12.25 -0.73
N ASP A 61 -21.21 -13.33 -1.44
CA ASP A 61 -20.17 -14.07 -2.18
C ASP A 61 -19.61 -13.18 -3.29
N VAL A 62 -18.30 -12.92 -3.26
CA VAL A 62 -17.60 -12.08 -4.26
C VAL A 62 -16.58 -12.93 -4.99
N PRO A 63 -16.76 -13.25 -6.28
CA PRO A 63 -15.83 -14.10 -7.01
C PRO A 63 -14.39 -13.55 -7.00
N LEU A 64 -13.40 -14.44 -6.90
CA LEU A 64 -11.98 -14.06 -6.97
C LEU A 64 -11.64 -13.17 -8.18
N LYS A 65 -12.26 -13.45 -9.33
CA LYS A 65 -12.10 -12.66 -10.56
C LYS A 65 -12.49 -11.20 -10.35
N GLU A 66 -13.54 -10.95 -9.57
CA GLU A 66 -14.00 -9.59 -9.25
C GLU A 66 -13.02 -8.88 -8.32
N LEU A 67 -12.52 -9.56 -7.28
CA LEU A 67 -11.48 -9.01 -6.39
C LEU A 67 -10.20 -8.66 -7.14
N VAL A 68 -9.79 -9.49 -8.10
CA VAL A 68 -8.65 -9.21 -8.98
C VAL A 68 -8.92 -7.97 -9.84
N ALA A 69 -10.09 -7.87 -10.48
CA ALA A 69 -10.46 -6.71 -11.28
C ALA A 69 -10.53 -5.42 -10.45
N VAL A 70 -11.04 -5.49 -9.23
CA VAL A 70 -11.07 -4.36 -8.30
C VAL A 70 -9.65 -3.92 -7.93
N ARG A 71 -8.77 -4.87 -7.60
CA ARG A 71 -7.38 -4.58 -7.29
C ARG A 71 -6.69 -3.87 -8.47
N GLU A 72 -6.92 -4.32 -9.70
CA GLU A 72 -6.38 -3.67 -10.90
C GLU A 72 -6.90 -2.24 -11.05
N ARG A 73 -8.20 -2.02 -10.84
CA ARG A 73 -8.78 -0.66 -10.84
C ARG A 73 -8.20 0.23 -9.75
N LEU A 74 -8.01 -0.28 -8.53
CA LEU A 74 -7.40 0.46 -7.44
C LEU A 74 -5.96 0.87 -7.76
N VAL A 75 -5.17 -0.04 -8.32
CA VAL A 75 -3.81 0.28 -8.76
C VAL A 75 -3.82 1.39 -9.81
N ALA A 76 -4.72 1.31 -10.80
CA ALA A 76 -4.87 2.35 -11.81
C ALA A 76 -5.28 3.71 -11.23
N LEU A 77 -6.24 3.73 -10.30
CA LEU A 77 -6.68 4.95 -9.62
C LEU A 77 -5.56 5.57 -8.78
N ILE A 78 -4.79 4.76 -8.06
CA ILE A 78 -3.62 5.23 -7.30
C ILE A 78 -2.60 5.84 -8.26
N HIS A 79 -2.26 5.16 -9.36
CA HIS A 79 -1.30 5.68 -10.34
C HIS A 79 -1.76 7.01 -10.95
N GLN A 80 -3.05 7.17 -11.23
CA GLN A 80 -3.63 8.40 -11.76
C GLN A 80 -3.68 9.52 -10.71
N GLY A 81 -3.86 9.17 -9.43
CA GLY A 81 -3.93 10.12 -8.33
C GLY A 81 -2.57 10.60 -7.81
N LEU A 82 -1.47 9.89 -8.13
CA LEU A 82 -0.13 10.26 -7.68
C LEU A 82 0.31 11.59 -8.30
N THR A 83 0.58 12.56 -7.44
CA THR A 83 1.20 13.84 -7.80
C THR A 83 2.67 13.67 -8.18
N ASN A 84 3.24 14.65 -8.88
CA ASN A 84 4.66 14.62 -9.23
C ASN A 84 5.57 14.59 -7.99
N SER A 85 5.19 15.27 -6.90
CA SER A 85 5.93 15.24 -5.64
C SER A 85 5.93 13.84 -5.02
N GLU A 86 4.78 13.15 -5.00
CA GLU A 86 4.69 11.78 -4.48
C GLU A 86 5.46 10.79 -5.36
N LYS A 87 5.42 10.93 -6.69
CA LYS A 87 6.26 10.13 -7.60
C LYS A 87 7.75 10.36 -7.32
N GLY A 88 8.16 11.61 -7.13
CA GLY A 88 9.51 11.98 -6.75
C GLY A 88 9.92 11.37 -5.40
N PHE A 89 9.02 11.38 -4.41
CA PHE A 89 9.27 10.73 -3.12
C PHE A 89 9.52 9.24 -3.30
N LEU A 90 8.64 8.52 -4.03
CA LEU A 90 8.78 7.09 -4.25
C LEU A 90 10.11 6.73 -4.92
N LEU A 91 10.54 7.52 -5.90
CA LEU A 91 11.86 7.36 -6.53
C LEU A 91 13.00 7.57 -5.56
N SER A 92 12.98 8.68 -4.80
CA SER A 92 14.02 9.00 -3.81
C SER A 92 14.14 7.92 -2.73
N PHE A 93 13.00 7.45 -2.23
CA PHE A 93 12.91 6.39 -1.23
C PHE A 93 13.44 5.07 -1.78
N LYS A 94 13.02 4.70 -3.00
CA LYS A 94 13.51 3.49 -3.67
C LYS A 94 15.01 3.57 -3.94
N ASN A 95 15.56 4.75 -4.20
CA ASN A 95 16.97 5.02 -4.41
C ASN A 95 17.82 5.01 -3.12
N ARG A 96 17.24 4.70 -1.96
CA ARG A 96 17.89 4.72 -0.62
C ARG A 96 18.20 6.13 -0.08
N GLU A 97 17.79 7.18 -0.77
CA GLU A 97 17.98 8.58 -0.38
C GLU A 97 16.61 9.29 -0.31
N PRO A 98 15.76 8.94 0.67
CA PRO A 98 14.40 9.47 0.73
C PRO A 98 14.37 10.98 0.98
N ASN A 99 13.67 11.70 0.11
CA ASN A 99 13.41 13.12 0.25
C ASN A 99 12.04 13.35 0.95
N TRP A 100 12.05 13.37 2.27
CA TRP A 100 10.84 13.51 3.09
C TRP A 100 10.06 14.80 2.83
N GLY A 101 10.72 15.86 2.37
CA GLY A 101 10.09 17.14 2.05
C GLY A 101 9.06 17.07 0.92
N LEU A 102 9.06 15.98 0.13
CA LEU A 102 8.11 15.79 -0.96
C LEU A 102 6.73 15.28 -0.53
N LEU A 103 6.60 14.72 0.67
CA LEU A 103 5.33 14.14 1.14
C LEU A 103 4.42 15.12 1.87
N ASN A 104 4.92 16.27 2.35
CA ASN A 104 4.18 17.18 3.24
C ASN A 104 3.52 16.45 4.44
N LEU A 105 4.19 15.41 4.97
CA LEU A 105 3.72 14.62 6.09
C LEU A 105 4.81 14.53 7.16
N ASP A 106 4.45 14.94 8.38
CA ASP A 106 5.37 14.94 9.52
C ASP A 106 5.59 13.53 10.10
N ASP A 107 6.81 13.28 10.59
CA ASP A 107 7.34 12.02 11.17
C ASP A 107 6.98 10.72 10.43
N VAL A 108 6.80 10.75 9.10
CA VAL A 108 6.64 9.52 8.30
C VAL A 108 7.89 8.64 8.36
N SER A 109 9.07 9.26 8.51
CA SER A 109 10.34 8.56 8.72
C SER A 109 10.35 7.70 9.99
N GLU A 110 9.52 8.02 10.97
CA GLU A 110 9.48 7.32 12.25
C GLU A 110 8.60 6.07 12.23
N LEU A 111 7.77 5.91 11.19
CA LEU A 111 6.86 4.78 11.08
C LEU A 111 7.65 3.46 10.96
N PRO A 112 7.33 2.43 11.79
CA PRO A 112 8.07 1.17 11.79
C PRO A 112 8.16 0.50 10.41
N ALA A 113 7.07 0.53 9.63
CA ALA A 113 7.04 -0.04 8.30
C ALA A 113 7.98 0.69 7.32
N ILE A 114 8.10 2.01 7.45
CA ILE A 114 8.97 2.84 6.62
C ILE A 114 10.43 2.55 6.96
N LYS A 115 10.78 2.54 8.25
CA LYS A 115 12.13 2.14 8.73
C LYS A 115 12.51 0.74 8.26
N TRP A 116 11.60 -0.23 8.41
CA TRP A 116 11.82 -1.61 7.95
C TRP A 116 12.07 -1.67 6.45
N LYS A 117 11.31 -0.90 5.66
CA LYS A 117 11.49 -0.86 4.20
C LYS A 117 12.84 -0.27 3.80
N GLN A 118 13.32 0.76 4.51
CA GLN A 118 14.66 1.32 4.30
C GLN A 118 15.74 0.29 4.59
N ILE A 119 15.64 -0.46 5.69
CA ILE A 119 16.57 -1.55 6.03
C ILE A 119 16.62 -2.60 4.90
N ASN A 120 15.45 -3.05 4.41
CA ASN A 120 15.39 -4.02 3.32
C ASN A 120 16.00 -3.49 2.01
N LEU A 121 15.83 -2.20 1.72
CA LEU A 121 16.43 -1.57 0.53
C LEU A 121 17.95 -1.43 0.67
N ALA A 122 18.45 -1.12 1.87
CA ALA A 122 19.87 -1.03 2.17
C ALA A 122 20.57 -2.40 2.06
N GLN A 123 19.88 -3.48 2.45
CA GLN A 123 20.40 -4.86 2.33
C GLN A 123 20.28 -5.47 0.93
N MET A 124 19.59 -4.80 0.00
CA MET A 124 19.39 -5.33 -1.35
C MET A 124 20.70 -5.29 -2.15
N PRO A 125 21.09 -6.34 -2.88
CA PRO A 125 22.25 -6.27 -3.78
C PRO A 125 22.07 -5.19 -4.86
N ASP A 126 23.16 -4.51 -5.23
CA ASP A 126 23.08 -3.33 -6.10
C ASP A 126 22.45 -3.60 -7.46
N GLU A 127 22.77 -4.72 -8.11
CA GLU A 127 22.15 -5.11 -9.38
C GLU A 127 20.62 -5.29 -9.25
N LYS A 128 20.18 -5.93 -8.17
CA LYS A 128 18.75 -6.15 -7.89
C LYS A 128 18.05 -4.83 -7.54
N HIS A 129 18.75 -3.95 -6.83
CA HIS A 129 18.27 -2.63 -6.48
C HIS A 129 18.07 -1.76 -7.72
N LYS A 130 19.07 -1.71 -8.60
CA LYS A 130 19.04 -1.00 -9.88
C LYS A 130 17.86 -1.45 -10.74
N LEU A 131 17.71 -2.76 -10.97
CA LEU A 131 16.59 -3.31 -11.73
C LEU A 131 15.23 -2.91 -11.13
N ALA A 132 15.12 -2.94 -9.79
CA ALA A 132 13.87 -2.59 -9.13
C ALA A 132 13.58 -1.08 -9.13
N LEU A 133 14.61 -0.23 -9.22
CA LEU A 133 14.48 1.22 -9.38
C LEU A 133 14.09 1.57 -10.81
N ASP A 134 14.72 0.97 -11.82
CA ASP A 134 14.40 1.23 -13.23
C ASP A 134 12.97 0.77 -13.56
N LYS A 135 12.53 -0.37 -13.02
CA LYS A 135 11.13 -0.79 -13.11
C LYS A 135 10.16 0.20 -12.48
N LEU A 136 10.56 0.88 -11.40
CA LEU A 136 9.72 1.90 -10.78
C LEU A 136 9.62 3.15 -11.67
N LYS A 137 10.72 3.58 -12.29
CA LYS A 137 10.74 4.69 -13.26
C LYS A 137 9.78 4.44 -14.42
N GLU A 138 9.86 3.24 -15.02
CA GLU A 138 8.95 2.81 -16.09
C GLU A 138 7.48 2.91 -15.68
N VAL A 139 7.13 2.37 -14.50
CA VAL A 139 5.75 2.38 -13.99
C VAL A 139 5.24 3.80 -13.70
N LEU A 140 6.11 4.67 -13.17
CA LEU A 140 5.74 6.04 -12.85
C LEU A 140 5.75 6.98 -14.07
N SER A 141 6.27 6.49 -15.21
CA SER A 141 6.45 7.23 -16.47
C SER A 141 7.36 8.46 -16.31
N VAL A 142 8.51 8.27 -15.65
CA VAL A 142 9.54 9.29 -15.37
C VAL A 142 10.93 8.77 -15.68
#